data_AF-V2X7C9-F1
#
_entry.id   AF-V2X7C9-F1
#
_cell.length_a   1.000
_cell.length_b   1.000
_cell.length_c   1.000
_cell.angle_alpha   90.00
_cell.angle_beta   90.00
_cell.angle_gamma   90.00
#
_symmetry.space_group_name_H-M   'P 1'
#
loop_
_entity.id
_entity.type
_entity.pdbx_description
1 polymer ?
#
loop_
_entity_poly.entity_id
_entity_poly.type
_entity_poly.pdbx_seq_one_letter_code
_entity_poly.pdbx_strand_id
1 'polypeptide(L)'
;MSNLPALNVDILSRIFILCVAPQGGTFLLNEAPWTLGQVCRHWRDIVLNTPLLWNSIHIKDSDAKDISRASAILIEALRRSATSKLHLHVSIGDRDGQEVFNAQPLFDIVRDRCEDWETLGLYGYCPVPVIIPLRPQLTSLRRFDVEVRSRRRLSGKTDTGILNQLFQIVQKAPLVEALRYSGIALPGKVLWPSDLSGKPWPNLRQLELNNYEEAALIAILSSCSQLECLNLSHPYTSVSECGNCIIHLPRLKSLVLHRFFPTWWTRVSLPGIQSLTITVLNPEMDVRPLMQALKQWGSSLRSISFIDAMLMDVTIEQVLGLTPFVTTFTITGTLFPYIFDRLVSDASLLPRMEALVVRSSARPIDSHYISPPLAAVIRLVEARARTLKSATVETLSQHAGTETVDRLRAIQNHGIATEINILKLPDSVWIEMQELVMLMSAAMAFHPWFGEESRVKNPEEICFLCTCLLDVLEDEDRYTLDLIKKYYRRPLHDLIAGPELPGEDGARIKHRFKILMDKWESIAT
;
A
#
# COMPACT_ATOMS: atom_id res chain seq x y z
N MET A 1 20.46 45.35 21.97
CA MET A 1 19.72 44.14 21.53
C MET A 1 18.27 44.55 21.39
N SER A 2 17.83 44.71 20.14
CA SER A 2 16.51 45.20 19.76
C SER A 2 15.40 44.29 20.26
N ASN A 3 14.41 44.87 20.95
CA ASN A 3 13.15 44.25 21.33
C ASN A 3 12.41 43.80 20.05
N LEU A 4 12.71 42.61 19.56
CA LEU A 4 11.78 41.90 18.69
C LEU A 4 10.47 41.81 19.48
N PRO A 5 9.32 42.22 18.91
CA PRO A 5 8.04 42.11 19.60
C PRO A 5 7.88 40.65 20.02
N ALA A 6 7.74 40.41 21.33
CA ALA A 6 7.58 39.07 21.87
C ALA A 6 6.46 38.38 21.10
N LEU A 7 6.81 37.29 20.41
CA LEU A 7 5.83 36.52 19.65
C LEU A 7 4.72 36.09 20.62
N ASN A 8 3.47 36.23 20.21
CA ASN A 8 2.33 35.87 21.06
C ASN A 8 2.45 34.40 21.51
N VAL A 9 2.23 34.13 22.80
CA VAL A 9 2.23 32.79 23.42
C VAL A 9 1.42 31.79 22.59
N ASP A 10 0.26 32.19 22.06
CA ASP A 10 -0.59 31.32 21.25
C ASP A 10 0.08 30.87 19.95
N ILE A 11 0.85 31.76 19.32
CA ILE A 11 1.58 31.47 18.09
C ILE A 11 2.75 30.52 18.41
N LEU A 12 3.49 30.79 19.48
CA LEU A 12 4.60 29.92 19.92
C LEU A 12 4.10 28.54 20.31
N SER A 13 3.00 28.41 21.06
CA SER A 13 2.39 27.12 21.40
C SER A 13 2.03 26.33 20.14
N ARG A 14 1.44 26.97 19.12
CA ARG A 14 1.13 26.30 17.85
C ARG A 14 2.38 25.86 17.10
N ILE A 15 3.42 26.70 17.06
CA ILE A 15 4.71 26.34 16.48
C ILE A 15 5.30 25.13 17.22
N PHE A 16 5.29 25.13 18.54
CA PHE A 16 5.81 24.03 19.35
C PHE A 16 5.06 22.72 19.10
N ILE A 17 3.74 22.77 18.97
CA ILE A 17 2.92 21.59 18.63
C ILE A 17 3.34 21.02 17.28
N LEU A 18 3.63 21.87 16.29
CA LEU A 18 4.10 21.43 14.97
C LEU A 18 5.55 20.92 14.98
N CYS A 19 6.36 21.36 15.94
CA CYS A 19 7.74 20.90 16.11
C CYS A 19 7.85 19.55 16.83
N VAL A 20 6.84 19.13 17.59
CA VAL A 20 6.82 17.80 18.22
C VAL A 20 6.51 16.77 17.13
N ALA A 21 7.48 15.90 16.85
CA ALA A 21 7.30 14.84 15.87
C ALA A 21 6.15 13.91 16.33
N PRO A 22 5.24 13.49 15.44
CA PRO A 22 4.18 12.52 15.77
C PRO A 22 4.69 11.17 16.25
N GLN A 23 6.00 10.90 16.09
CA GLN A 23 6.67 9.67 16.52
C GLN A 23 7.77 9.92 17.55
N GLY A 24 7.85 11.14 18.12
CA GLY A 24 8.84 11.48 19.14
C GLY A 24 8.70 10.62 20.39
N GLY A 25 9.81 10.30 21.05
CA GLY A 25 9.78 9.47 22.25
C GLY A 25 9.46 10.30 23.48
N THR A 26 8.36 10.00 24.18
CA THR A 26 8.02 10.62 25.48
C THR A 26 9.19 10.58 26.47
N PHE A 27 10.00 9.53 26.41
CA PHE A 27 11.14 9.25 27.28
C PHE A 27 12.47 9.87 26.80
N LEU A 28 12.50 10.47 25.61
CA LEU A 28 13.69 11.07 25.02
C LEU A 28 13.79 12.54 25.45
N LEU A 29 14.51 12.77 26.56
CA LEU A 29 14.71 14.11 27.12
C LEU A 29 15.48 15.09 26.20
N ASN A 30 16.12 14.56 25.17
CA ASN A 30 16.80 15.29 24.10
C ASN A 30 15.90 15.55 22.88
N GLU A 31 14.61 15.25 22.97
CA GLU A 31 13.59 15.57 21.97
C GLU A 31 12.56 16.58 22.50
N ALA A 32 11.78 17.15 21.59
CA ALA A 32 10.63 17.97 21.97
C ALA A 32 9.55 17.07 22.64
N PRO A 33 8.81 17.55 23.66
CA PRO A 33 8.76 18.94 24.11
C PRO A 33 9.88 19.34 25.09
N TRP A 34 10.66 18.39 25.63
CA TRP A 34 11.63 18.65 26.69
C TRP A 34 12.71 19.66 26.31
N THR A 35 13.26 19.56 25.10
CA THR A 35 14.30 20.48 24.60
C THR A 35 13.79 21.90 24.38
N LEU A 36 12.53 22.08 24.00
CA LEU A 36 11.91 23.39 23.84
C LEU A 36 11.91 24.17 25.17
N GLY A 37 11.68 23.46 26.29
CA GLY A 37 11.74 24.05 27.62
C GLY A 37 13.16 24.39 28.12
N GLN A 38 14.20 24.04 27.36
CA GLN A 38 15.59 24.33 27.72
C GLN A 38 16.12 25.62 27.09
N VAL A 39 15.44 26.18 26.09
CA VAL A 39 15.90 27.36 25.33
C VAL A 39 15.94 28.63 26.19
N CYS A 40 14.81 29.02 26.77
CA CYS A 40 14.72 30.17 27.68
C CYS A 40 13.55 30.00 28.66
N ARG A 41 13.45 30.87 29.67
CA ARG A 41 12.37 30.82 30.68
C ARG A 41 10.99 30.94 30.05
N HIS A 42 10.82 31.87 29.11
CA HIS A 42 9.55 32.09 28.43
C HIS A 42 9.08 30.83 27.67
N TRP A 43 9.97 30.18 26.92
CA TRP A 43 9.64 28.95 26.19
C TRP A 43 9.31 27.80 27.14
N ARG A 44 10.04 27.69 28.26
CA ARG A 44 9.73 26.73 29.32
C ARG A 44 8.32 26.93 29.85
N ASP A 45 7.94 28.16 30.19
CA ASP A 45 6.62 28.45 30.72
C ASP A 45 5.52 28.10 29.71
N ILE A 46 5.74 28.39 28.43
CA ILE A 46 4.81 28.00 27.35
C ILE A 46 4.69 26.48 27.27
N VAL A 47 5.81 25.77 27.20
CA VAL A 47 5.85 24.30 27.07
C VAL A 47 5.16 23.63 28.26
N LEU A 48 5.47 24.08 29.47
CA LEU A 48 4.94 23.54 30.72
C LEU A 48 3.44 23.82 30.92
N ASN A 49 2.88 24.84 30.26
CA ASN A 49 1.48 25.24 30.31
C ASN A 49 0.70 24.95 29.02
N THR A 50 1.24 24.17 28.09
CA THR A 50 0.54 23.74 26.87
C THR A 50 0.29 22.23 26.93
N PRO A 51 -0.86 21.77 27.48
CA PRO A 51 -1.13 20.35 27.70
C PRO A 51 -1.05 19.46 26.46
N LEU A 52 -1.39 20.02 25.29
CA LEU A 52 -1.33 19.31 24.01
C LEU A 52 0.09 18.88 23.61
N LEU A 53 1.15 19.47 24.19
CA LEU A 53 2.53 19.01 23.95
C LEU A 53 2.83 17.69 24.66
N TRP A 54 1.99 17.27 25.60
CA TRP A 54 2.23 16.16 26.52
C TRP A 54 1.22 15.02 26.35
N ASN A 55 0.27 15.15 25.43
CA ASN A 55 -0.85 14.21 25.29
C ASN A 55 -0.52 12.98 24.40
N SER A 56 0.60 13.01 23.69
CA SER A 56 1.09 11.87 22.92
C SER A 56 2.15 11.09 23.72
N ILE A 57 1.83 9.84 24.02
CA ILE A 57 2.62 8.95 24.88
C ILE A 57 3.08 7.73 24.05
N HIS A 58 4.39 7.57 23.90
CA HIS A 58 5.00 6.44 23.21
C HIS A 58 5.80 5.59 24.19
N ILE A 59 5.35 4.37 24.48
CA ILE A 59 6.02 3.40 25.37
C ILE A 59 6.65 2.30 24.54
N LYS A 60 7.95 2.11 24.66
CA LYS A 60 8.72 1.03 24.04
C LYS A 60 9.27 0.11 25.12
N ASP A 61 9.46 -1.18 24.80
CA ASP A 61 10.11 -2.11 25.74
C ASP A 61 11.48 -1.63 26.23
N SER A 62 12.24 -0.92 25.38
CA SER A 62 13.54 -0.38 25.77
C SER A 62 13.47 0.66 26.89
N ASP A 63 12.32 1.30 27.11
CA ASP A 63 12.14 2.31 28.15
C ASP A 63 12.10 1.67 29.55
N ALA A 64 11.74 0.38 29.62
CA ALA A 64 11.75 -0.38 30.87
C ALA A 64 13.16 -0.80 31.32
N LYS A 65 14.23 -0.46 30.57
CA LYS A 65 15.62 -0.62 31.02
C LYS A 65 15.90 0.17 32.30
N ASP A 66 15.31 1.36 32.42
CA ASP A 66 15.36 2.22 33.61
C ASP A 66 13.92 2.58 34.00
N ILE A 67 13.22 1.57 34.52
CA ILE A 67 11.79 1.66 34.82
C ILE A 67 11.47 2.81 35.80
N SER A 68 12.35 3.09 36.75
CA SER A 68 12.17 4.15 37.75
C SER A 68 12.21 5.52 37.08
N ARG A 69 13.22 5.77 36.24
CA ARG A 69 13.31 7.03 35.49
C ARG A 69 12.16 7.17 34.49
N ALA A 70 11.85 6.12 33.74
CA ALA A 70 10.75 6.12 32.78
C ALA A 70 9.41 6.42 33.49
N SER A 71 9.13 5.77 34.62
CA SER A 71 7.92 6.02 35.41
C SER A 71 7.81 7.49 35.83
N ALA A 72 8.89 8.10 36.32
CA ALA A 72 8.89 9.51 36.72
C ALA A 72 8.59 10.46 35.55
N ILE A 73 9.19 10.20 34.39
CA ILE A 73 8.95 10.97 33.16
C ILE A 73 7.49 10.83 32.70
N LEU A 74 6.97 9.59 32.69
CA LEU A 74 5.60 9.29 32.27
C LEU A 74 4.57 9.95 33.21
N ILE A 75 4.79 9.88 34.52
CA ILE A 75 3.92 10.54 35.51
C ILE A 75 3.91 12.06 35.27
N GLU A 76 5.06 12.68 35.06
CA GLU A 76 5.11 14.12 34.78
C GLU A 76 4.42 14.45 33.45
N ALA A 77 4.62 13.66 32.40
CA ALA A 77 3.94 13.86 31.12
C ALA A 77 2.41 13.76 31.27
N LEU A 78 1.90 12.74 31.96
CA LEU A 78 0.46 12.59 32.24
C LEU A 78 -0.09 13.71 33.13
N ARG A 79 0.70 14.20 34.09
CA ARG A 79 0.30 15.36 34.89
C ARG A 79 0.17 16.62 34.04
N ARG A 80 1.06 16.80 33.06
CA ARG A 80 1.09 17.96 32.16
C ARG A 80 0.04 17.90 31.06
N SER A 81 -0.34 16.71 30.60
CA SER A 81 -1.43 16.53 29.64
C SER A 81 -2.79 16.93 30.23
N ALA A 82 -2.91 17.02 31.55
CA ALA A 82 -4.09 17.47 32.27
C ALA A 82 -5.35 16.70 31.82
N THR A 83 -6.38 17.40 31.36
CA THR A 83 -7.63 16.79 30.84
C THR A 83 -7.62 16.56 29.33
N SER A 84 -6.46 16.70 28.68
CA SER A 84 -6.35 16.47 27.24
C SER A 84 -6.58 14.99 26.93
N LYS A 85 -7.18 14.73 25.77
CA LYS A 85 -7.30 13.38 25.25
C LYS A 85 -5.93 12.84 24.86
N LEU A 86 -5.71 11.57 25.16
CA LEU A 86 -4.40 10.93 25.04
C LEU A 86 -4.29 10.13 23.75
N HIS A 87 -3.10 10.20 23.14
CA HIS A 87 -2.69 9.33 22.05
C HIS A 87 -1.63 8.38 22.58
N LEU A 88 -2.02 7.14 22.88
CA LEU A 88 -1.14 6.14 23.47
C LEU A 88 -0.65 5.19 22.38
N HIS A 89 0.67 5.07 22.22
CA HIS A 89 1.32 4.14 21.31
C HIS A 89 2.26 3.23 22.10
N VAL A 90 2.08 1.92 21.99
CA VAL A 90 2.86 0.92 22.71
C VAL A 90 3.58 0.02 21.71
N SER A 91 4.90 -0.10 21.81
CA SER A 91 5.75 -0.92 20.93
C SER A 91 6.43 -2.06 21.71
N ILE A 92 6.14 -3.30 21.34
CA ILE A 92 6.57 -4.52 22.05
C ILE A 92 7.52 -5.35 21.18
N GLY A 93 8.74 -5.56 21.65
CA GLY A 93 9.67 -6.54 21.07
C GLY A 93 10.27 -6.17 19.72
N ASP A 94 10.52 -4.88 19.48
CA ASP A 94 10.92 -4.26 18.20
C ASP A 94 12.14 -4.88 17.48
N ARG A 95 12.93 -5.77 18.11
CA ARG A 95 14.13 -6.38 17.48
C ARG A 95 14.32 -7.86 17.82
N ASP A 96 14.59 -8.65 16.78
CA ASP A 96 15.06 -10.03 16.93
C ASP A 96 16.36 -10.06 17.74
N GLY A 97 16.34 -10.74 18.89
CA GLY A 97 17.51 -11.00 19.73
C GLY A 97 17.79 -10.01 20.85
N GLN A 98 16.97 -8.98 21.09
CA GLN A 98 17.11 -8.15 22.29
C GLN A 98 16.39 -8.75 23.52
N GLU A 99 16.93 -8.46 24.69
CA GLU A 99 16.30 -8.76 25.98
C GLU A 99 14.92 -8.10 26.06
N VAL A 100 13.92 -8.88 26.46
CA VAL A 100 12.56 -8.40 26.68
C VAL A 100 12.49 -7.82 28.09
N PHE A 101 12.28 -6.52 28.20
CA PHE A 101 12.08 -5.86 29.48
C PHE A 101 10.61 -5.88 29.87
N ASN A 102 10.32 -6.00 31.16
CA ASN A 102 8.94 -5.96 31.66
C ASN A 102 8.46 -4.51 31.74
N ALA A 103 7.79 -4.03 30.68
CA ALA A 103 7.20 -2.69 30.63
C ALA A 103 5.83 -2.58 31.33
N GLN A 104 5.33 -3.65 31.98
CA GLN A 104 4.04 -3.65 32.67
C GLN A 104 3.84 -2.49 33.65
N PRO A 105 4.84 -2.08 34.47
CA PRO A 105 4.64 -0.95 35.37
C PRO A 105 4.35 0.38 34.65
N LEU A 106 4.86 0.58 33.43
CA LEU A 106 4.53 1.76 32.62
C LEU A 106 3.10 1.69 32.08
N PHE A 107 2.65 0.49 31.69
CA PHE A 107 1.28 0.27 31.25
C PHE A 107 0.28 0.50 32.38
N ASP A 108 0.61 0.07 33.60
CA ASP A 108 -0.21 0.29 34.78
C ASP A 108 -0.41 1.79 35.06
N ILE A 109 0.59 2.64 34.81
CA ILE A 109 0.51 4.10 34.99
C ILE A 109 -0.47 4.75 34.00
N VAL A 110 -0.44 4.37 32.71
CA VAL A 110 -1.36 4.95 31.71
C VAL A 110 -2.77 4.37 31.79
N ARG A 111 -2.92 3.17 32.35
CA ARG A 111 -4.18 2.44 32.47
C ARG A 111 -5.28 3.25 33.17
N ASP A 112 -4.91 4.02 34.19
CA ASP A 112 -5.84 4.82 34.99
C ASP A 112 -6.49 5.96 34.19
N ARG A 113 -5.95 6.30 33.02
CA ARG A 113 -6.47 7.31 32.09
C ARG A 113 -7.10 6.72 30.83
N CYS A 114 -7.44 5.42 30.83
CA CYS A 114 -7.95 4.75 29.62
C CYS A 114 -9.26 5.34 29.05
N GLU A 115 -10.07 5.99 29.88
CA GLU A 115 -11.30 6.67 29.41
C GLU A 115 -11.01 7.91 28.55
N ASP A 116 -9.82 8.49 28.69
CA ASP A 116 -9.36 9.66 27.93
C ASP A 116 -8.54 9.32 26.69
N TRP A 117 -8.30 8.04 26.43
CA TRP A 117 -7.59 7.63 25.22
C TRP A 117 -8.47 7.92 24.01
N GLU A 118 -8.00 8.82 23.14
CA GLU A 118 -8.59 9.11 21.85
C GLU A 118 -7.96 8.25 20.76
N THR A 119 -6.67 7.95 20.89
CA THR A 119 -5.95 7.00 20.03
C THR A 119 -5.24 5.95 20.87
N LEU A 120 -5.36 4.69 20.46
CA LEU A 120 -4.61 3.57 21.01
C LEU A 120 -3.92 2.81 19.87
N GLY A 121 -2.60 2.81 19.87
CA GLY A 121 -1.75 2.07 18.95
C GLY A 121 -0.96 0.97 19.66
N LEU A 122 -1.01 -0.26 19.16
CA LEU A 122 -0.24 -1.40 19.66
C LEU A 122 0.60 -1.96 18.51
N TYR A 123 1.92 -1.96 18.65
CA TYR A 123 2.85 -2.38 17.61
C TYR A 123 3.82 -3.42 18.18
N GLY A 124 4.22 -4.42 17.38
CA GLY A 124 5.28 -5.35 17.78
C GLY A 124 4.93 -6.82 17.66
N TYR A 125 5.32 -7.63 18.67
CA TYR A 125 5.13 -9.09 18.68
C TYR A 125 4.26 -9.56 19.84
N CYS A 126 3.55 -10.68 19.67
CA CYS A 126 2.84 -11.34 20.77
C CYS A 126 3.80 -11.88 21.85
N PRO A 127 3.38 -11.92 23.13
CA PRO A 127 2.04 -11.58 23.64
C PRO A 127 1.81 -10.07 23.79
N VAL A 128 0.56 -9.63 23.59
CA VAL A 128 0.15 -8.25 23.84
C VAL A 128 0.03 -8.02 25.35
N PRO A 129 0.60 -6.94 25.90
CA PRO A 129 0.52 -6.63 27.32
C PRO A 129 -0.91 -6.31 27.77
N VAL A 130 -1.18 -6.56 29.05
CA VAL A 130 -2.46 -6.22 29.68
C VAL A 130 -2.45 -4.72 29.99
N ILE A 131 -2.81 -3.91 28.99
CA ILE A 131 -2.82 -2.44 29.11
C ILE A 131 -4.17 -1.86 29.52
N ILE A 132 -5.25 -2.65 29.37
CA ILE A 132 -6.61 -2.21 29.64
C ILE A 132 -7.17 -2.96 30.86
N PRO A 133 -7.86 -2.29 31.81
CA PRO A 133 -8.48 -3.00 32.92
C PRO A 133 -9.59 -3.93 32.42
N LEU A 134 -10.07 -4.85 33.26
CA LEU A 134 -11.06 -5.87 32.86
C LEU A 134 -12.42 -5.29 32.46
N ARG A 135 -12.77 -4.09 32.93
CA ARG A 135 -14.06 -3.41 32.67
C ARG A 135 -13.88 -1.93 32.34
N PRO A 136 -13.14 -1.62 31.27
CA PRO A 136 -12.87 -0.25 30.87
C PRO A 136 -14.09 0.33 30.15
N GLN A 137 -14.24 1.65 30.20
CA GLN A 137 -15.07 2.36 29.26
C GLN A 137 -14.18 3.23 28.38
N LEU A 138 -13.86 2.76 27.17
CA LEU A 138 -13.08 3.52 26.20
C LEU A 138 -13.98 4.58 25.52
N THR A 139 -14.56 5.48 26.33
CA THR A 139 -15.61 6.42 25.92
C THR A 139 -15.12 7.46 24.92
N SER A 140 -13.83 7.82 24.99
CA SER A 140 -13.21 8.81 24.11
C SER A 140 -12.52 8.21 22.88
N LEU A 141 -12.42 6.89 22.79
CA LEU A 141 -11.58 6.24 21.78
C LEU A 141 -12.18 6.43 20.39
N ARG A 142 -11.41 7.08 19.52
CA ARG A 142 -11.75 7.34 18.11
C ARG A 142 -10.93 6.49 17.15
N ARG A 143 -9.66 6.23 17.50
CA ARG A 143 -8.73 5.49 16.64
C ARG A 143 -8.10 4.32 17.39
N PHE A 144 -8.16 3.14 16.78
CA PHE A 144 -7.51 1.94 17.30
C PHE A 144 -6.63 1.32 16.21
N ASP A 145 -5.32 1.27 16.45
CA ASP A 145 -4.34 0.70 15.53
C ASP A 145 -3.64 -0.48 16.21
N VAL A 146 -3.56 -1.62 15.52
CA VAL A 146 -2.90 -2.82 16.02
C VAL A 146 -2.02 -3.40 14.91
N GLU A 147 -0.71 -3.44 15.12
CA GLU A 147 0.25 -4.15 14.27
C GLU A 147 1.00 -5.21 15.08
N VAL A 148 0.58 -6.48 15.01
CA VAL A 148 1.14 -7.54 15.87
C VAL A 148 1.61 -8.75 15.05
N ARG A 149 2.91 -9.02 15.08
CA ARG A 149 3.57 -10.09 14.32
C ARG A 149 3.80 -11.34 15.17
N SER A 150 3.77 -12.52 14.53
CA SER A 150 4.17 -13.78 15.18
C SER A 150 5.69 -13.94 15.15
N ARG A 151 6.28 -14.34 16.28
CA ARG A 151 7.64 -14.90 16.24
C ARG A 151 7.56 -16.30 15.65
N ARG A 152 8.02 -16.45 14.40
CA ARG A 152 7.99 -17.69 13.58
C ARG A 152 8.56 -18.95 14.25
N ARG A 153 9.22 -18.84 15.41
CA ARG A 153 9.95 -19.93 16.08
C ARG A 153 9.21 -20.60 17.23
N LEU A 154 8.08 -20.06 17.69
CA LEU A 154 7.31 -20.68 18.76
C LEU A 154 6.16 -21.47 18.13
N SER A 155 6.36 -22.77 17.93
CA SER A 155 5.32 -23.74 17.53
C SER A 155 4.23 -23.95 18.61
N GLY A 156 4.24 -23.16 19.68
CA GLY A 156 3.19 -23.12 20.69
C GLY A 156 2.03 -22.23 20.24
N LYS A 157 0.80 -22.60 20.64
CA LYS A 157 -0.40 -21.77 20.47
C LYS A 157 -0.08 -20.33 20.90
N THR A 158 -0.10 -19.38 19.98
CA THR A 158 -0.01 -17.96 20.32
C THR A 158 -1.18 -17.63 21.24
N ASP A 159 -0.89 -17.19 22.46
CA ASP A 159 -1.91 -16.69 23.37
C ASP A 159 -2.48 -15.38 22.80
N THR A 160 -3.60 -15.52 22.11
CA THR A 160 -4.35 -14.40 21.52
C THR A 160 -5.37 -13.83 22.51
N GLY A 161 -5.54 -14.45 23.70
CA GLY A 161 -6.64 -14.17 24.63
C GLY A 161 -6.78 -12.68 24.98
N ILE A 162 -5.65 -12.04 25.31
CA ILE A 162 -5.61 -10.61 25.66
C ILE A 162 -6.03 -9.74 24.48
N LEU A 163 -5.53 -10.05 23.27
CA LEU A 163 -5.87 -9.28 22.07
C LEU A 163 -7.35 -9.42 21.74
N ASN A 164 -7.94 -10.61 21.90
CA ASN A 164 -9.38 -10.81 21.70
C ASN A 164 -10.22 -10.03 22.71
N GLN A 165 -9.83 -10.06 23.98
CA GLN A 165 -10.49 -9.27 25.02
C GLN A 165 -10.45 -7.78 24.70
N LEU A 166 -9.30 -7.30 24.21
CA LEU A 166 -9.12 -5.92 23.78
C LEU A 166 -10.06 -5.56 22.62
N PHE A 167 -10.17 -6.41 21.59
CA PHE A 167 -11.13 -6.18 20.51
C PHE A 167 -12.58 -6.14 20.99
N GLN A 168 -12.97 -7.02 21.92
CA GLN A 168 -14.32 -7.01 22.51
C GLN A 168 -14.61 -5.72 23.29
N ILE A 169 -13.60 -5.17 23.95
CA ILE A 169 -13.69 -3.87 24.64
C ILE A 169 -13.85 -2.75 23.59
N VAL A 170 -13.00 -2.71 22.57
CA VAL A 170 -13.00 -1.65 21.55
C VAL A 170 -14.27 -1.71 20.69
N GLN A 171 -14.85 -2.89 20.45
CA GLN A 171 -16.15 -3.05 19.78
C GLN A 171 -17.28 -2.31 20.47
N LYS A 172 -17.20 -2.15 21.80
CA LYS A 172 -18.20 -1.44 22.62
C LYS A 172 -17.93 0.06 22.74
N ALA A 173 -16.78 0.54 22.25
CA ALA A 173 -16.43 1.94 22.31
C ALA A 173 -17.29 2.75 21.31
N PRO A 174 -18.10 3.71 21.77
CA PRO A 174 -19.14 4.33 20.95
C PRO A 174 -18.60 5.31 19.90
N LEU A 175 -17.39 5.84 20.09
CA LEU A 175 -16.81 6.90 19.25
C LEU A 175 -15.76 6.40 18.26
N VAL A 176 -15.55 5.09 18.13
CA VAL A 176 -14.53 4.55 17.22
C VAL A 176 -14.90 4.86 15.77
N GLU A 177 -14.04 5.64 15.13
CA GLU A 177 -14.17 6.13 13.76
C GLU A 177 -13.11 5.51 12.83
N ALA A 178 -11.96 5.09 13.37
CA ALA A 178 -10.89 4.47 12.60
C ALA A 178 -10.34 3.22 13.28
N LEU A 179 -10.27 2.13 12.52
CA LEU A 179 -9.70 0.86 12.95
C LEU A 179 -8.63 0.41 11.95
N ARG A 180 -7.44 0.08 12.44
CA ARG A 180 -6.38 -0.56 11.67
C ARG A 180 -5.93 -1.83 12.37
N TYR A 181 -5.90 -2.93 11.63
CA TYR A 181 -5.36 -4.19 12.11
C TYR A 181 -4.39 -4.76 11.08
N SER A 182 -3.18 -5.12 11.52
CA SER A 182 -2.17 -5.78 10.71
C SER A 182 -1.42 -6.79 11.54
N GLY A 183 -1.76 -8.07 11.43
CA GLY A 183 -1.09 -9.06 12.25
C GLY A 183 -1.23 -10.48 11.76
N ILE A 184 -1.03 -11.43 12.64
CA ILE A 184 -1.33 -12.85 12.36
C ILE A 184 -2.83 -12.96 12.01
N ALA A 185 -3.23 -13.87 11.12
CA ALA A 185 -4.64 -14.27 11.10
C ALA A 185 -5.05 -14.66 12.51
N LEU A 186 -5.90 -13.83 13.11
CA LEU A 186 -6.63 -14.28 14.27
C LEU A 186 -7.76 -15.15 13.72
N PRO A 187 -7.92 -16.39 14.22
CA PRO A 187 -8.98 -17.25 13.73
C PRO A 187 -10.32 -16.51 13.89
N GLY A 188 -11.15 -16.44 12.84
CA GLY A 188 -12.30 -15.53 12.82
C GLY A 188 -13.28 -15.71 13.97
N LYS A 189 -13.36 -16.94 14.52
CA LYS A 189 -14.17 -17.26 15.72
C LYS A 189 -13.74 -16.51 16.99
N VAL A 190 -12.50 -16.01 17.05
CA VAL A 190 -11.88 -15.53 18.29
C VAL A 190 -11.90 -14.00 18.37
N LEU A 191 -11.70 -13.29 17.26
CA LEU A 191 -11.88 -11.84 17.19
C LEU A 191 -13.34 -11.41 17.09
N TRP A 192 -14.13 -12.22 16.39
CA TRP A 192 -15.48 -11.86 15.96
C TRP A 192 -16.42 -12.97 16.41
N PRO A 193 -16.71 -13.08 17.72
CA PRO A 193 -17.65 -14.07 18.20
C PRO A 193 -18.92 -13.95 17.38
N SER A 194 -19.43 -15.06 16.86
CA SER A 194 -20.68 -15.08 16.09
C SER A 194 -21.87 -14.52 16.91
N ASP A 195 -21.69 -14.36 18.22
CA ASP A 195 -22.62 -13.83 19.20
C ASP A 195 -22.50 -12.29 19.40
N LEU A 196 -22.08 -11.56 18.36
CA LEU A 196 -22.19 -10.09 18.32
C LEU A 196 -23.67 -9.69 18.24
N SER A 197 -24.38 -9.81 19.36
CA SER A 197 -25.78 -9.38 19.53
C SER A 197 -25.98 -7.86 19.43
N GLY A 198 -24.92 -7.08 19.15
CA GLY A 198 -24.96 -5.64 18.91
C GLY A 198 -24.27 -5.26 17.60
N LYS A 199 -24.54 -4.04 17.10
CA LYS A 199 -23.85 -3.48 15.92
C LYS A 199 -22.44 -3.02 16.31
N PRO A 200 -21.35 -3.74 15.96
CA PRO A 200 -19.99 -3.27 16.25
C PRO A 200 -19.72 -1.95 15.50
N TRP A 201 -19.07 -1.02 16.19
CA TRP A 201 -18.57 0.26 15.65
C TRP A 201 -19.55 1.02 14.74
N PRO A 202 -20.69 1.49 15.27
CA PRO A 202 -21.72 2.17 14.47
C PRO A 202 -21.21 3.44 13.77
N ASN A 203 -20.11 4.03 14.26
CA ASN A 203 -19.50 5.26 13.76
C ASN A 203 -18.23 5.02 12.93
N LEU A 204 -17.92 3.76 12.58
CA LEU A 204 -16.69 3.45 11.85
C LEU A 204 -16.69 4.09 10.45
N ARG A 205 -15.68 4.91 10.17
CA ARG A 205 -15.46 5.60 8.89
C ARG A 205 -14.25 5.07 8.14
N GLN A 206 -13.24 4.55 8.85
CA GLN A 206 -12.03 4.02 8.26
C GLN A 206 -11.76 2.61 8.80
N LEU A 207 -11.59 1.66 7.90
CA LEU A 207 -11.26 0.28 8.23
C LEU A 207 -10.07 -0.17 7.40
N GLU A 208 -8.96 -0.48 8.04
CA GLU A 208 -7.81 -1.13 7.43
C GLU A 208 -7.60 -2.50 8.06
N LEU A 209 -7.70 -3.56 7.26
CA LEU A 209 -7.49 -4.93 7.71
C LEU A 209 -6.43 -5.58 6.83
N ASN A 210 -5.36 -6.05 7.46
CA ASN A 210 -4.41 -6.96 6.88
C ASN A 210 -4.53 -8.30 7.59
N ASN A 211 -4.57 -9.40 6.84
CA ASN A 211 -4.73 -10.75 7.37
C ASN A 211 -6.12 -11.00 7.97
N TYR A 212 -7.15 -11.04 7.13
CA TYR A 212 -8.57 -11.20 7.55
C TYR A 212 -9.23 -12.47 6.99
N GLU A 213 -10.28 -12.94 7.67
CA GLU A 213 -11.18 -14.00 7.19
C GLU A 213 -12.42 -13.39 6.52
N GLU A 214 -12.88 -13.97 5.42
CA GLU A 214 -13.97 -13.38 4.62
C GLU A 214 -15.30 -13.29 5.38
N ALA A 215 -15.69 -14.35 6.11
CA ALA A 215 -16.93 -14.35 6.88
C ALA A 215 -16.94 -13.25 7.96
N ALA A 216 -15.80 -13.03 8.61
CA ALA A 216 -15.63 -11.97 9.58
C ALA A 216 -15.71 -10.58 8.95
N LEU A 217 -15.07 -10.38 7.80
CA LEU A 217 -15.15 -9.13 7.05
C LEU A 217 -16.60 -8.81 6.70
N ILE A 218 -17.36 -9.78 6.18
CA ILE A 218 -18.76 -9.60 5.80
C ILE A 218 -19.61 -9.17 7.02
N ALA A 219 -19.41 -9.78 8.19
CA ALA A 219 -20.12 -9.42 9.41
C ALA A 219 -19.82 -7.97 9.85
N ILE A 220 -18.55 -7.54 9.77
CA ILE A 220 -18.14 -6.17 10.09
C ILE A 220 -18.76 -5.18 9.10
N LEU A 221 -18.59 -5.42 7.80
CA LEU A 221 -19.07 -4.49 6.76
C LEU A 221 -20.60 -4.35 6.80
N SER A 222 -21.32 -5.43 7.12
CA SER A 222 -22.79 -5.40 7.30
C SER A 222 -23.24 -4.47 8.43
N SER A 223 -22.37 -4.15 9.38
CA SER A 223 -22.64 -3.27 10.51
C SER A 223 -22.18 -1.82 10.30
N CYS A 224 -21.28 -1.58 9.34
CA CYS A 224 -20.56 -0.31 9.18
C CYS A 224 -21.16 0.58 8.07
N SER A 225 -22.39 1.05 8.23
CA SER A 225 -23.06 1.91 7.22
C SER A 225 -22.40 3.28 6.99
N GLN A 226 -21.54 3.72 7.92
CA GLN A 226 -20.83 5.01 7.88
C GLN A 226 -19.44 4.93 7.25
N LEU A 227 -19.04 3.76 6.77
CA LEU A 227 -17.68 3.52 6.27
C LEU A 227 -17.39 4.39 5.03
N GLU A 228 -16.33 5.18 5.10
CA GLU A 228 -15.87 6.08 4.03
C GLU A 228 -14.62 5.55 3.33
N CYS A 229 -13.75 4.84 4.06
CA CYS A 229 -12.51 4.26 3.56
C CYS A 229 -12.36 2.80 4.00
N LEU A 230 -12.07 1.93 3.06
CA LEU A 230 -11.82 0.51 3.29
C LEU A 230 -10.47 0.13 2.65
N ASN A 231 -9.54 -0.38 3.45
CA ASN A 231 -8.25 -0.88 3.00
C ASN A 231 -8.09 -2.35 3.42
N LEU A 232 -7.91 -3.24 2.46
CA LEU A 232 -7.87 -4.68 2.67
C LEU A 232 -6.59 -5.29 2.13
N SER A 233 -5.93 -6.11 2.95
CA SER A 233 -4.71 -6.84 2.61
C SER A 233 -4.76 -8.30 3.02
N HIS A 234 -4.17 -9.17 2.19
CA HIS A 234 -3.91 -10.60 2.46
C HIS A 234 -5.07 -11.35 3.15
N PRO A 235 -6.15 -11.72 2.46
CA PRO A 235 -7.16 -12.58 3.08
C PRO A 235 -6.60 -13.98 3.33
N TYR A 236 -7.18 -14.61 4.34
CA TYR A 236 -7.01 -16.02 4.58
C TYR A 236 -8.06 -16.80 3.79
N THR A 237 -7.59 -17.78 3.03
CA THR A 237 -8.41 -18.63 2.16
C THR A 237 -9.19 -19.65 2.99
N SER A 238 -10.29 -19.23 3.63
CA SER A 238 -11.38 -20.15 3.95
C SER A 238 -12.58 -19.74 3.11
N VAL A 239 -12.85 -20.51 2.05
CA VAL A 239 -14.10 -20.40 1.28
C VAL A 239 -15.21 -20.89 2.20
N SER A 240 -15.71 -19.99 3.03
CA SER A 240 -16.89 -20.24 3.83
C SER A 240 -18.10 -19.91 2.96
N GLU A 241 -19.08 -20.80 2.92
CA GLU A 241 -20.39 -20.53 2.30
C GLU A 241 -21.07 -19.41 3.08
N CYS A 242 -20.73 -18.16 2.74
CA CYS A 242 -21.37 -17.01 3.35
C CYS A 242 -22.75 -16.85 2.68
N GLY A 243 -23.79 -16.56 3.47
CA GLY A 243 -25.16 -16.41 2.97
C GLY A 243 -25.31 -15.29 1.92
N ASN A 244 -26.39 -15.30 1.15
CA ASN A 244 -26.67 -14.40 0.01
C ASN A 244 -26.97 -12.92 0.39
N CYS A 245 -26.44 -12.42 1.51
CA CYS A 245 -26.70 -11.06 1.96
C CYS A 245 -25.93 -10.03 1.11
N ILE A 246 -26.63 -9.00 0.62
CA ILE A 246 -26.02 -7.85 -0.06
C ILE A 246 -25.62 -6.82 1.01
N ILE A 247 -24.34 -6.45 1.03
CA ILE A 247 -23.76 -5.45 1.92
C ILE A 247 -23.88 -4.08 1.24
N HIS A 248 -24.56 -3.15 1.89
CA HIS A 248 -24.71 -1.79 1.39
C HIS A 248 -23.74 -0.84 2.11
N LEU A 249 -22.81 -0.24 1.36
CA LEU A 249 -21.86 0.74 1.88
C LEU A 249 -22.07 2.10 1.17
N PRO A 250 -23.15 2.83 1.49
CA PRO A 250 -23.58 4.00 0.71
C PRO A 250 -22.61 5.19 0.83
N ARG A 251 -21.79 5.24 1.88
CA ARG A 251 -20.84 6.32 2.14
C ARG A 251 -19.40 6.00 1.74
N LEU A 252 -19.13 4.78 1.22
CA LEU A 252 -17.78 4.37 0.88
C LEU A 252 -17.28 5.18 -0.32
N LYS A 253 -16.21 5.96 -0.11
CA LYS A 253 -15.58 6.81 -1.13
C LYS A 253 -14.28 6.21 -1.64
N SER A 254 -13.52 5.53 -0.77
CA SER A 254 -12.19 4.99 -1.09
C SER A 254 -12.12 3.50 -0.76
N LEU A 255 -11.67 2.71 -1.74
CA LEU A 255 -11.42 1.29 -1.61
C LEU A 255 -9.99 0.96 -2.06
N VAL A 256 -9.20 0.43 -1.13
CA VAL A 256 -7.81 -0.02 -1.36
C VAL A 256 -7.74 -1.52 -1.14
N LEU A 257 -7.19 -2.22 -2.12
CA LEU A 257 -7.12 -3.67 -2.13
C LEU A 257 -5.71 -4.08 -2.48
N HIS A 258 -4.98 -4.64 -1.52
CA HIS A 258 -3.64 -5.11 -1.78
C HIS A 258 -3.62 -6.38 -2.63
N ARG A 259 -4.70 -7.15 -2.60
CA ARG A 259 -4.96 -8.28 -3.49
C ARG A 259 -6.46 -8.28 -3.81
N PHE A 260 -6.82 -8.42 -5.08
CA PHE A 260 -8.21 -8.56 -5.46
C PHE A 260 -8.70 -9.98 -5.11
N PHE A 261 -9.93 -10.11 -4.59
CA PHE A 261 -10.54 -11.40 -4.30
C PHE A 261 -12.03 -11.35 -4.62
N PRO A 262 -12.55 -12.27 -5.44
CA PRO A 262 -13.82 -12.05 -6.14
C PRO A 262 -15.08 -12.35 -5.33
N THR A 263 -14.98 -13.11 -4.24
CA THR A 263 -16.12 -13.79 -3.60
C THR A 263 -17.13 -12.84 -2.95
N TRP A 264 -16.68 -11.82 -2.21
CA TRP A 264 -17.56 -10.87 -1.53
C TRP A 264 -18.01 -9.69 -2.42
N TRP A 265 -17.31 -9.41 -3.53
CA TRP A 265 -17.54 -8.21 -4.36
C TRP A 265 -18.88 -8.18 -5.05
N THR A 266 -19.32 -9.33 -5.53
CA THR A 266 -20.64 -9.50 -6.15
C THR A 266 -21.78 -9.20 -5.18
N ARG A 267 -21.47 -9.07 -3.90
CA ARG A 267 -22.40 -8.86 -2.80
C ARG A 267 -22.29 -7.46 -2.20
N VAL A 268 -21.44 -6.57 -2.71
CA VAL A 268 -21.33 -5.22 -2.15
C VAL A 268 -21.89 -4.18 -3.11
N SER A 269 -22.81 -3.38 -2.59
CA SER A 269 -23.32 -2.19 -3.26
C SER A 269 -22.51 -0.97 -2.84
N LEU A 270 -21.79 -0.39 -3.81
CA LEU A 270 -20.87 0.74 -3.65
C LEU A 270 -21.32 1.97 -4.47
N PRO A 271 -22.52 2.54 -4.24
CA PRO A 271 -23.06 3.58 -5.11
C PRO A 271 -22.24 4.87 -5.11
N GLY A 272 -21.56 5.17 -4.00
CA GLY A 272 -20.79 6.41 -3.79
C GLY A 272 -19.28 6.29 -3.99
N ILE A 273 -18.77 5.17 -4.53
CA ILE A 273 -17.32 4.95 -4.65
C ILE A 273 -16.67 5.96 -5.61
N GLN A 274 -15.56 6.56 -5.17
CA GLN A 274 -14.85 7.59 -5.92
C GLN A 274 -13.41 7.17 -6.26
N SER A 275 -12.76 6.39 -5.39
CA SER A 275 -11.37 5.96 -5.56
C SER A 275 -11.25 4.46 -5.41
N LEU A 276 -10.60 3.83 -6.38
CA LEU A 276 -10.25 2.41 -6.36
C LEU A 276 -8.73 2.26 -6.52
N THR A 277 -8.09 1.60 -5.56
CA THR A 277 -6.66 1.25 -5.63
C THR A 277 -6.52 -0.26 -5.54
N ILE A 278 -5.87 -0.86 -6.53
CA ILE A 278 -5.57 -2.29 -6.56
C ILE A 278 -4.05 -2.43 -6.63
N THR A 279 -3.47 -3.13 -5.65
CA THR A 279 -2.02 -3.36 -5.63
C THR A 279 -1.69 -4.62 -6.42
N VAL A 280 -2.05 -5.80 -5.95
CA VAL A 280 -1.84 -7.04 -6.69
C VAL A 280 -3.15 -7.49 -7.32
N LEU A 281 -3.12 -7.77 -8.61
CA LEU A 281 -4.23 -8.40 -9.33
C LEU A 281 -3.70 -9.65 -10.01
N ASN A 282 -4.33 -10.80 -9.78
CA ASN A 282 -4.08 -12.02 -10.54
C ASN A 282 -4.97 -12.00 -11.81
N PRO A 283 -4.40 -11.90 -13.02
CA PRO A 283 -5.17 -11.80 -14.26
C PRO A 283 -6.21 -12.92 -14.45
N GLU A 284 -5.88 -14.13 -14.00
CA GLU A 284 -6.72 -15.32 -14.22
C GLU A 284 -7.99 -15.29 -13.37
N MET A 285 -7.85 -14.94 -12.10
CA MET A 285 -8.92 -15.07 -11.11
C MET A 285 -9.69 -13.77 -10.89
N ASP A 286 -9.03 -12.63 -11.07
CA ASP A 286 -9.52 -11.36 -10.55
C ASP A 286 -10.14 -10.46 -11.62
N VAL A 287 -9.77 -10.62 -12.89
CA VAL A 287 -10.18 -9.70 -13.97
C VAL A 287 -11.67 -9.76 -14.25
N ARG A 288 -12.23 -10.96 -14.48
CA ARG A 288 -13.67 -11.07 -14.81
C ARG A 288 -14.55 -10.52 -13.67
N PRO A 289 -14.29 -10.87 -12.39
CA PRO A 289 -15.10 -10.33 -11.30
C PRO A 289 -14.87 -8.83 -11.09
N LEU A 290 -13.65 -8.32 -11.30
CA LEU A 290 -13.39 -6.87 -11.30
C LEU A 290 -14.21 -6.16 -12.37
N MET A 291 -14.19 -6.65 -13.61
CA MET A 291 -14.98 -6.08 -14.71
C MET A 291 -16.48 -6.13 -14.41
N GLN A 292 -16.99 -7.21 -13.82
CA GLN A 292 -18.40 -7.30 -13.42
C GLN A 292 -18.75 -6.26 -12.35
N ALA A 293 -17.86 -6.03 -11.38
CA ALA A 293 -18.06 -5.03 -10.35
C ALA A 293 -18.00 -3.60 -10.94
N LEU A 294 -17.03 -3.32 -11.82
CA LEU A 294 -16.91 -2.04 -12.50
C LEU A 294 -18.09 -1.72 -13.42
N LYS A 295 -18.76 -2.73 -14.00
CA LYS A 295 -20.03 -2.49 -14.71
C LYS A 295 -21.12 -1.92 -13.81
N GLN A 296 -21.08 -2.19 -12.50
CA GLN A 296 -22.09 -1.71 -11.55
C GLN A 296 -21.81 -0.30 -11.04
N TRP A 297 -20.55 0.05 -10.77
CA TRP A 297 -20.19 1.31 -10.10
C TRP A 297 -19.01 2.07 -10.73
N GLY A 298 -18.48 1.60 -11.85
CA GLY A 298 -17.37 2.24 -12.57
C GLY A 298 -17.68 3.67 -13.06
N SER A 299 -18.96 4.01 -13.23
CA SER A 299 -19.39 5.38 -13.55
C SER A 299 -19.26 6.37 -12.39
N SER A 300 -19.23 5.89 -11.15
CA SER A 300 -19.04 6.72 -9.95
C SER A 300 -17.57 7.04 -9.69
N LEU A 301 -16.64 6.24 -10.24
CA LEU A 301 -15.20 6.42 -10.01
C LEU A 301 -14.68 7.76 -10.57
N ARG A 302 -13.73 8.32 -9.84
CA ARG A 302 -12.97 9.54 -10.16
C ARG A 302 -11.47 9.27 -10.14
N SER A 303 -11.02 8.32 -9.33
CA SER A 303 -9.63 7.89 -9.26
C SER A 303 -9.55 6.38 -9.41
N ILE A 304 -8.64 5.91 -10.27
CA ILE A 304 -8.27 4.51 -10.35
C ILE A 304 -6.74 4.37 -10.31
N SER A 305 -6.27 3.45 -9.48
CA SER A 305 -4.84 3.23 -9.23
C SER A 305 -4.52 1.75 -9.31
N PHE A 306 -3.53 1.39 -10.13
CA PHE A 306 -2.92 0.06 -10.17
C PHE A 306 -1.50 0.16 -9.65
N ILE A 307 -1.17 -0.59 -8.59
CA ILE A 307 0.12 -0.47 -7.90
C ILE A 307 0.84 -1.80 -7.86
N ASP A 308 1.82 -2.01 -8.75
CA ASP A 308 2.51 -3.30 -8.92
C ASP A 308 1.54 -4.43 -9.29
N ALA A 309 0.48 -4.07 -10.03
CA ALA A 309 -0.47 -5.05 -10.52
C ALA A 309 0.16 -5.74 -11.74
N MET A 310 0.21 -7.07 -11.71
CA MET A 310 0.67 -7.89 -12.85
C MET A 310 -0.40 -7.94 -13.94
N LEU A 311 -0.86 -6.78 -14.40
CA LEU A 311 -1.87 -6.67 -15.43
C LEU A 311 -1.22 -6.69 -16.81
N MET A 312 -1.84 -7.41 -17.73
CA MET A 312 -1.63 -7.19 -19.16
C MET A 312 -2.30 -5.87 -19.56
N ASP A 313 -1.71 -5.13 -20.49
CA ASP A 313 -2.20 -3.79 -20.81
C ASP A 313 -3.63 -3.81 -21.35
N VAL A 314 -4.00 -4.88 -22.06
CA VAL A 314 -5.37 -5.11 -22.57
C VAL A 314 -6.39 -5.22 -21.44
N THR A 315 -5.98 -5.79 -20.31
CA THR A 315 -6.83 -5.91 -19.13
C THR A 315 -7.08 -4.53 -18.53
N ILE A 316 -6.03 -3.71 -18.46
CA ILE A 316 -6.13 -2.32 -18.02
C ILE A 316 -7.07 -1.59 -18.97
N GLU A 317 -6.87 -1.67 -20.28
CA GLU A 317 -7.74 -1.06 -21.29
C GLU A 317 -9.22 -1.40 -21.07
N GLN A 318 -9.56 -2.67 -20.88
CA GLN A 318 -10.93 -3.11 -20.62
C GLN A 318 -11.50 -2.51 -19.33
N VAL A 319 -10.69 -2.42 -18.28
CA VAL A 319 -11.08 -1.75 -17.02
C VAL A 319 -11.28 -0.25 -17.23
N LEU A 320 -10.40 0.41 -17.97
CA LEU A 320 -10.49 1.84 -18.26
C LEU A 320 -11.74 2.17 -19.11
N GLY A 321 -12.12 1.29 -20.03
CA GLY A 321 -13.37 1.41 -20.80
C GLY A 321 -14.64 1.37 -19.93
N LEU A 322 -14.58 0.77 -18.74
CA LEU A 322 -15.69 0.73 -17.78
C LEU A 322 -15.69 1.91 -16.79
N THR A 323 -14.73 2.84 -16.90
CA THR A 323 -14.54 3.94 -15.94
C THR A 323 -14.44 5.32 -16.61
N PRO A 324 -15.44 5.73 -17.41
CA PRO A 324 -15.35 6.91 -18.28
C PRO A 324 -15.27 8.26 -17.53
N PHE A 325 -15.56 8.30 -16.23
CA PHE A 325 -15.55 9.51 -15.41
C PHE A 325 -14.30 9.65 -14.54
N VAL A 326 -13.33 8.75 -14.68
CA VAL A 326 -12.05 8.85 -13.98
C VAL A 326 -11.30 10.10 -14.45
N THR A 327 -10.91 10.92 -13.47
CA THR A 327 -10.10 12.13 -13.63
C THR A 327 -8.64 11.90 -13.26
N THR A 328 -8.37 10.94 -12.38
CA THR A 328 -7.02 10.61 -11.92
C THR A 328 -6.69 9.16 -12.23
N PHE A 329 -5.69 8.94 -13.06
CA PHE A 329 -5.19 7.62 -13.38
C PHE A 329 -3.78 7.44 -12.83
N THR A 330 -3.59 6.46 -11.95
CA THR A 330 -2.29 6.09 -11.41
C THR A 330 -1.92 4.69 -11.82
N ILE A 331 -0.71 4.52 -12.32
CA ILE A 331 -0.15 3.22 -12.66
C ILE A 331 1.28 3.13 -12.13
N THR A 332 1.56 2.09 -11.37
CA THR A 332 2.87 1.81 -10.77
C THR A 332 3.24 0.36 -11.08
N GLY A 333 4.50 0.09 -11.42
CA GLY A 333 4.97 -1.28 -11.62
C GLY A 333 5.81 -1.47 -12.88
N THR A 334 5.76 -2.67 -13.45
CA THR A 334 6.32 -2.99 -14.77
C THR A 334 5.30 -2.59 -15.83
N LEU A 335 5.65 -1.62 -16.68
CA LEU A 335 4.71 -0.98 -17.61
C LEU A 335 5.20 -1.11 -19.04
N PHE A 336 4.28 -1.41 -19.96
CA PHE A 336 4.59 -1.52 -21.38
C PHE A 336 4.10 -0.28 -22.15
N PRO A 337 4.72 0.07 -23.29
CA PRO A 337 4.30 1.19 -24.13
C PRO A 337 2.83 1.11 -24.58
N TYR A 338 2.31 -0.11 -24.76
CA TYR A 338 1.02 -0.34 -25.41
C TYR A 338 -0.15 0.38 -24.71
N ILE A 339 -0.28 0.31 -23.39
CA ILE A 339 -1.38 1.01 -22.69
C ILE A 339 -1.36 2.52 -22.94
N PHE A 340 -0.17 3.12 -23.00
CA PHE A 340 -0.02 4.55 -23.29
C PHE A 340 -0.38 4.86 -24.74
N ASP A 341 0.08 4.03 -25.68
CA ASP A 341 -0.23 4.19 -27.10
C ASP A 341 -1.74 3.96 -27.40
N ARG A 342 -2.41 3.07 -26.66
CA ARG A 342 -3.86 2.92 -26.70
C ARG A 342 -4.58 4.16 -26.15
N LEU A 343 -4.13 4.72 -25.03
CA LEU A 343 -4.68 5.96 -24.49
C LEU A 343 -4.43 7.18 -25.41
N VAL A 344 -3.40 7.16 -26.26
CA VAL A 344 -3.18 8.13 -27.34
C VAL A 344 -4.19 7.91 -28.47
N SER A 345 -4.31 6.67 -28.93
CA SER A 345 -5.06 6.33 -30.14
C SER A 345 -6.58 6.32 -29.94
N ASP A 346 -7.03 6.06 -28.71
CA ASP A 346 -8.45 5.95 -28.36
C ASP A 346 -8.83 7.00 -27.30
N ALA A 347 -9.37 8.12 -27.79
CA ALA A 347 -9.83 9.21 -26.94
C ALA A 347 -10.99 8.82 -26.00
N SER A 348 -11.70 7.71 -26.30
CA SER A 348 -12.82 7.22 -25.50
C SER A 348 -12.38 6.54 -24.21
N LEU A 349 -11.13 6.07 -24.15
CA LEU A 349 -10.51 5.62 -22.91
C LEU A 349 -10.15 6.83 -22.07
N LEU A 350 -10.72 6.90 -20.86
CA LEU A 350 -10.51 7.98 -19.89
C LEU A 350 -10.69 9.40 -20.49
N PRO A 351 -11.88 9.72 -21.04
CA PRO A 351 -12.11 10.97 -21.77
C PRO A 351 -12.02 12.22 -20.86
N ARG A 352 -12.08 12.02 -19.54
CA ARG A 352 -12.01 13.08 -18.53
C ARG A 352 -10.72 13.06 -17.72
N MET A 353 -9.68 12.36 -18.17
CA MET A 353 -8.41 12.31 -17.45
C MET A 353 -7.78 13.70 -17.34
N GLU A 354 -7.64 14.18 -16.11
CA GLU A 354 -7.02 15.45 -15.75
C GLU A 354 -5.65 15.25 -15.08
N ALA A 355 -5.42 14.11 -14.44
CA ALA A 355 -4.17 13.80 -13.75
C ALA A 355 -3.67 12.40 -14.12
N LEU A 356 -2.41 12.32 -14.55
CA LEU A 356 -1.71 11.08 -14.84
C LEU A 356 -0.54 10.91 -13.86
N VAL A 357 -0.45 9.77 -13.20
CA VAL A 357 0.66 9.42 -12.30
C VAL A 357 1.26 8.10 -12.76
N VAL A 358 2.51 8.14 -13.19
CA VAL A 358 3.26 6.97 -13.65
C VAL A 358 4.45 6.78 -12.71
N ARG A 359 4.50 5.65 -12.00
CA ARG A 359 5.59 5.35 -11.06
C ARG A 359 6.29 4.04 -11.41
N SER A 360 7.56 3.93 -11.04
CA SER A 360 8.25 2.65 -11.01
C SER A 360 7.81 1.83 -9.80
N SER A 361 7.88 0.49 -9.91
CA SER A 361 7.56 -0.42 -8.80
C SER A 361 8.25 -0.02 -7.51
N ALA A 362 7.50 0.04 -6.40
CA ALA A 362 8.04 0.41 -5.10
C ALA A 362 8.42 -0.80 -4.23
N ARG A 363 8.15 -2.03 -4.69
CA ARG A 363 8.31 -3.24 -3.88
C ARG A 363 9.78 -3.66 -3.79
N PRO A 364 10.40 -3.59 -2.58
CA PRO A 364 11.77 -4.04 -2.38
C PRO A 364 11.89 -5.56 -2.32
N ILE A 365 10.77 -6.28 -2.16
CA ILE A 365 10.77 -7.74 -1.96
C ILE A 365 11.32 -8.47 -3.18
N ASP A 366 11.23 -7.87 -4.37
CA ASP A 366 11.82 -8.41 -5.59
C ASP A 366 12.93 -7.50 -6.16
N SER A 367 13.26 -6.36 -5.53
CA SER A 367 14.35 -5.45 -5.95
C SER A 367 14.32 -4.96 -7.43
N HIS A 368 13.23 -5.20 -8.14
CA HIS A 368 13.13 -4.90 -9.57
C HIS A 368 12.51 -3.53 -9.81
N TYR A 369 13.33 -2.58 -10.26
CA TYR A 369 12.85 -1.29 -10.76
C TYR A 369 12.97 -1.26 -12.27
N ILE A 370 11.83 -1.18 -12.96
CA ILE A 370 11.79 -0.92 -14.40
C ILE A 370 11.34 0.53 -14.59
N SER A 371 12.09 1.28 -15.39
CA SER A 371 11.68 2.64 -15.76
C SER A 371 10.43 2.54 -16.64
N PRO A 372 9.41 3.39 -16.44
CA PRO A 372 8.30 3.46 -17.37
C PRO A 372 8.78 3.78 -18.79
N PRO A 373 8.01 3.40 -19.82
CA PRO A 373 8.33 3.67 -21.22
C PRO A 373 8.13 5.17 -21.53
N LEU A 374 9.12 5.99 -21.14
CA LEU A 374 9.02 7.44 -21.13
C LEU A 374 8.59 8.05 -22.46
N ALA A 375 9.06 7.51 -23.59
CA ALA A 375 8.66 7.99 -24.91
C ALA A 375 7.15 7.84 -25.15
N ALA A 376 6.56 6.72 -24.72
CA ALA A 376 5.11 6.49 -24.84
C ALA A 376 4.32 7.37 -23.86
N VAL A 377 4.84 7.56 -22.64
CA VAL A 377 4.25 8.48 -21.65
C VAL A 377 4.24 9.92 -22.18
N ILE A 378 5.35 10.39 -22.77
CA ILE A 378 5.44 11.72 -23.39
C ILE A 378 4.39 11.87 -24.50
N ARG A 379 4.29 10.90 -25.42
CA ARG A 379 3.28 10.92 -26.48
C ARG A 379 1.86 11.03 -25.93
N LEU A 380 1.55 10.29 -24.87
CA LEU A 380 0.26 10.37 -24.19
C LEU A 380 -0.01 11.76 -23.63
N VAL A 381 0.94 12.33 -22.92
CA VAL A 381 0.78 13.64 -22.30
C VAL A 381 0.63 14.74 -23.36
N GLU A 382 1.42 14.69 -24.44
CA GLU A 382 1.31 15.59 -25.59
C GLU A 382 -0.07 15.45 -26.27
N ALA A 383 -0.52 14.22 -26.53
CA ALA A 383 -1.82 13.96 -27.16
C ALA A 383 -3.01 14.40 -26.30
N ARG A 384 -2.86 14.39 -24.96
CA ARG A 384 -3.90 14.77 -23.99
C ARG A 384 -3.72 16.16 -23.41
N ALA A 385 -2.87 17.01 -24.00
CA ALA A 385 -2.55 18.34 -23.45
C ALA A 385 -3.75 19.28 -23.26
N ARG A 386 -4.89 19.01 -23.93
CA ARG A 386 -6.12 19.80 -23.77
C ARG A 386 -6.93 19.44 -22.52
N THR A 387 -6.81 18.21 -22.02
CA THR A 387 -7.59 17.72 -20.87
C THR A 387 -6.73 17.54 -19.62
N LEU A 388 -5.46 17.18 -19.81
CA LEU A 388 -4.54 16.91 -18.72
C LEU A 388 -4.09 18.22 -18.05
N LYS A 389 -4.25 18.29 -16.74
CA LYS A 389 -3.82 19.41 -15.88
C LYS A 389 -2.54 19.08 -15.13
N SER A 390 -2.28 17.82 -14.82
CA SER A 390 -1.04 17.39 -14.16
C SER A 390 -0.52 16.04 -14.66
N ALA A 391 0.81 15.90 -14.66
CA ALA A 391 1.52 14.67 -14.97
C ALA A 391 2.67 14.47 -13.99
N THR A 392 2.64 13.39 -13.21
CA THR A 392 3.74 12.98 -12.34
C THR A 392 4.38 11.72 -12.91
N VAL A 393 5.69 11.77 -13.19
CA VAL A 393 6.44 10.63 -13.75
C VAL A 393 7.64 10.34 -12.87
N GLU A 394 7.73 9.13 -12.35
CA GLU A 394 8.94 8.63 -11.68
C GLU A 394 9.77 7.83 -12.68
N THR A 395 11.06 8.12 -12.76
CA THR A 395 11.98 7.44 -13.67
C THR A 395 13.32 7.18 -13.01
N LEU A 396 14.05 6.20 -13.52
CA LEU A 396 15.35 5.80 -13.00
C LEU A 396 16.43 6.65 -13.67
N SER A 397 17.35 7.20 -12.89
CA SER A 397 18.38 8.15 -13.35
C SER A 397 19.14 7.74 -14.63
N GLN A 398 19.42 6.45 -14.82
CA GLN A 398 20.13 5.94 -16.00
C GLN A 398 19.27 5.81 -17.27
N HIS A 399 17.94 5.75 -17.14
CA HIS A 399 17.00 5.73 -18.27
C HIS A 399 16.46 7.13 -18.59
N ALA A 400 16.69 8.07 -17.67
CA ALA A 400 16.34 9.47 -17.80
C ALA A 400 17.37 10.19 -18.69
N GLY A 401 17.42 9.82 -19.97
CA GLY A 401 18.21 10.55 -20.97
C GLY A 401 17.87 12.04 -20.90
N THR A 402 18.90 12.90 -20.95
CA THR A 402 18.72 14.36 -20.77
C THR A 402 17.65 14.91 -21.70
N GLU A 403 17.65 14.48 -22.97
CA GLU A 403 16.63 14.84 -23.96
C GLU A 403 15.22 14.45 -23.52
N THR A 404 15.01 13.22 -23.05
CA THR A 404 13.69 12.74 -22.60
C THR A 404 13.17 13.51 -21.39
N VAL A 405 14.05 13.80 -20.43
CA VAL A 405 13.70 14.60 -19.24
C VAL A 405 13.39 16.05 -19.66
N ASP A 406 14.18 16.62 -20.55
CA ASP A 406 13.97 17.98 -21.03
C ASP A 406 12.68 18.09 -21.85
N ARG A 407 12.34 17.08 -22.64
CA ARG A 407 11.03 16.97 -23.30
C ARG A 407 9.90 16.92 -22.29
N LEU A 408 9.97 16.08 -21.26
CA LEU A 408 8.96 16.04 -20.19
C LEU A 408 8.84 17.39 -19.48
N ARG A 409 9.94 18.09 -19.19
CA ARG A 409 9.90 19.43 -18.60
C ARG A 409 9.29 20.46 -19.53
N ALA A 410 9.58 20.38 -20.84
CA ALA A 410 9.02 21.28 -21.84
C ALA A 410 7.50 21.18 -21.96
N ILE A 411 6.89 20.05 -21.53
CA ILE A 411 5.44 19.91 -21.45
C ILE A 411 4.82 20.97 -20.53
N GLN A 412 5.53 21.44 -19.49
CA GLN A 412 5.04 22.50 -18.61
C GLN A 412 4.67 23.79 -19.36
N ASN A 413 5.30 24.04 -20.52
CA ASN A 413 4.99 25.17 -21.40
C ASN A 413 3.56 25.11 -21.97
N HIS A 414 2.91 23.94 -21.93
CA HIS A 414 1.52 23.74 -22.35
C HIS A 414 0.50 23.96 -21.20
N GLY A 415 0.94 24.45 -20.04
CA GLY A 415 0.08 24.71 -18.89
C GLY A 415 -0.22 23.46 -18.04
N ILE A 416 0.49 22.35 -18.27
CA ILE A 416 0.37 21.11 -17.51
C ILE A 416 1.37 21.17 -16.35
N ALA A 417 0.91 20.95 -15.12
CA ALA A 417 1.80 20.82 -13.97
C ALA A 417 2.57 19.48 -14.07
N THR A 418 3.87 19.56 -14.38
CA THR A 418 4.72 18.37 -14.54
C THR A 418 5.65 18.19 -13.35
N GLU A 419 5.61 17.02 -12.73
CA GLU A 419 6.53 16.60 -11.68
C GLU A 419 7.33 15.38 -12.15
N ILE A 420 8.65 15.49 -12.16
CA ILE A 420 9.54 14.40 -12.59
C ILE A 420 10.41 14.00 -11.40
N ASN A 421 10.20 12.78 -10.91
CA ASN A 421 10.96 12.24 -9.80
C ASN A 421 12.00 11.27 -10.34
N ILE A 422 13.27 11.69 -10.32
CA ILE A 422 14.39 10.86 -10.77
C ILE A 422 14.91 10.05 -9.58
N LEU A 423 14.66 8.75 -9.59
CA LEU A 423 15.12 7.82 -8.57
C LEU A 423 16.58 7.44 -8.85
N LYS A 424 17.43 7.62 -7.83
CA LYS A 424 18.82 7.13 -7.83
C LYS A 424 18.84 5.77 -7.16
N LEU A 425 19.18 4.73 -7.91
CA LEU A 425 19.34 3.38 -7.39
C LEU A 425 20.82 3.09 -7.15
N PRO A 426 21.19 2.33 -6.10
CA PRO A 426 22.57 1.89 -5.89
C PRO A 426 23.05 1.01 -7.05
N ASP A 427 24.29 1.20 -7.50
CA ASP A 427 24.88 0.48 -8.65
C ASP A 427 24.84 -1.05 -8.51
N SER A 428 24.84 -1.58 -7.29
CA SER A 428 24.87 -3.01 -6.99
C SER A 428 23.58 -3.78 -7.30
N VAL A 429 22.46 -3.11 -7.55
CA VAL A 429 21.14 -3.75 -7.73
C VAL A 429 20.84 -4.10 -9.20
N TRP A 430 21.63 -3.55 -10.14
CA TRP A 430 21.20 -3.44 -11.54
C TRP A 430 21.49 -4.62 -12.47
N ILE A 431 22.66 -5.25 -12.36
CA ILE A 431 23.21 -6.08 -13.46
C ILE A 431 22.48 -7.42 -13.64
N GLU A 432 21.95 -8.03 -12.57
CA GLU A 432 21.29 -9.34 -12.70
C GLU A 432 19.76 -9.27 -12.95
N MET A 433 19.16 -8.07 -12.94
CA MET A 433 17.70 -7.92 -12.70
C MET A 433 16.84 -7.56 -13.89
N GLN A 434 17.36 -6.81 -14.89
CA GLN A 434 16.56 -6.53 -16.10
C GLN A 434 16.27 -7.80 -16.90
N GLU A 435 17.22 -8.74 -16.89
CA GLU A 435 17.20 -9.92 -17.77
C GLU A 435 16.21 -10.98 -17.27
N LEU A 436 16.18 -11.25 -15.96
CA LEU A 436 15.25 -12.19 -15.35
C LEU A 436 13.79 -11.72 -15.44
N VAL A 437 13.55 -10.42 -15.23
CA VAL A 437 12.20 -9.85 -15.26
C VAL A 437 11.66 -9.80 -16.68
N MET A 438 12.50 -9.52 -17.67
CA MET A 438 12.15 -9.62 -19.09
C MET A 438 11.81 -11.06 -19.48
N LEU A 439 12.65 -12.03 -19.10
CA LEU A 439 12.38 -13.45 -19.33
C LEU A 439 11.10 -13.92 -18.63
N MET A 440 10.85 -13.50 -17.39
CA MET A 440 9.64 -13.84 -16.65
C MET A 440 8.39 -13.16 -17.23
N SER A 441 8.50 -11.91 -17.66
CA SER A 441 7.38 -11.17 -18.27
C SER A 441 7.00 -11.80 -19.62
N ALA A 442 8.00 -12.19 -20.42
CA ALA A 442 7.77 -12.99 -21.62
C ALA A 442 7.18 -14.36 -21.27
N ALA A 443 7.74 -15.08 -20.30
CA ALA A 443 7.22 -16.37 -19.87
C ALA A 443 5.77 -16.33 -19.39
N MET A 444 5.39 -15.26 -18.68
CA MET A 444 4.01 -15.01 -18.28
C MET A 444 3.13 -14.68 -19.49
N ALA A 445 3.60 -13.88 -20.45
CA ALA A 445 2.85 -13.60 -21.69
C ALA A 445 2.55 -14.86 -22.52
N PHE A 446 3.38 -15.90 -22.40
CA PHE A 446 3.24 -17.16 -23.14
C PHE A 446 2.65 -18.33 -22.34
N HIS A 447 2.26 -18.12 -21.07
CA HIS A 447 1.84 -19.24 -20.22
C HIS A 447 0.52 -19.89 -20.73
N PRO A 448 0.45 -21.23 -20.90
CA PRO A 448 -0.72 -21.92 -21.47
C PRO A 448 -2.06 -21.69 -20.76
N TRP A 449 -2.06 -21.29 -19.50
CA TRP A 449 -3.29 -21.05 -18.72
C TRP A 449 -4.10 -19.83 -19.21
N PHE A 450 -3.52 -19.00 -20.08
CA PHE A 450 -4.24 -17.90 -20.72
C PHE A 450 -5.13 -18.33 -21.90
N GLY A 451 -5.22 -19.64 -22.17
CA GLY A 451 -6.23 -20.25 -23.05
C GLY A 451 -6.76 -21.59 -22.52
N GLU A 452 -8.03 -21.63 -22.10
CA GLU A 452 -8.84 -22.80 -22.45
C GLU A 452 -9.26 -22.59 -23.91
N GLU A 453 -8.83 -23.53 -24.77
CA GLU A 453 -8.73 -23.41 -26.23
C GLU A 453 -7.58 -22.49 -26.70
N SER A 454 -6.88 -22.97 -27.72
CA SER A 454 -5.67 -22.47 -28.39
C SER A 454 -5.77 -21.09 -29.05
N ARG A 455 -6.64 -20.21 -28.55
CA ARG A 455 -6.75 -18.82 -29.02
C ARG A 455 -6.03 -17.89 -28.06
N VAL A 456 -4.85 -17.46 -28.47
CA VAL A 456 -4.21 -16.26 -27.95
C VAL A 456 -5.23 -15.12 -28.02
N LYS A 457 -5.75 -14.68 -26.87
CA LYS A 457 -6.80 -13.64 -26.81
C LYS A 457 -6.31 -12.27 -27.27
N ASN A 458 -4.99 -12.06 -27.28
CA ASN A 458 -4.39 -10.87 -27.89
C ASN A 458 -3.02 -11.20 -28.54
N PRO A 459 -2.99 -11.54 -29.83
CA PRO A 459 -1.76 -11.90 -30.50
C PRO A 459 -0.83 -10.72 -30.73
N GLU A 460 -1.35 -9.50 -30.80
CA GLU A 460 -0.56 -8.29 -31.01
C GLU A 460 0.28 -7.97 -29.77
N GLU A 461 -0.29 -8.06 -28.56
CA GLU A 461 0.44 -7.85 -27.30
C GLU A 461 1.52 -8.91 -27.12
N ILE A 462 1.20 -10.19 -27.37
CA ILE A 462 2.22 -11.24 -27.35
C ILE A 462 3.30 -10.91 -28.38
N CYS A 463 2.94 -10.59 -29.62
CA CYS A 463 3.94 -10.26 -30.64
C CYS A 463 4.84 -9.08 -30.24
N PHE A 464 4.28 -8.05 -29.61
CA PHE A 464 5.03 -6.92 -29.08
C PHE A 464 5.98 -7.34 -27.97
N LEU A 465 5.51 -8.08 -26.95
CA LEU A 465 6.33 -8.57 -25.84
C LEU A 465 7.45 -9.50 -26.32
N CYS A 466 7.16 -10.37 -27.28
CA CYS A 466 8.16 -11.20 -27.95
C CYS A 466 9.23 -10.36 -28.63
N THR A 467 8.82 -9.33 -29.36
CA THR A 467 9.72 -8.47 -30.12
C THR A 467 10.63 -7.72 -29.15
N CYS A 468 10.09 -7.14 -28.08
CA CYS A 468 10.89 -6.50 -27.04
C CYS A 468 11.83 -7.48 -26.35
N LEU A 469 11.39 -8.70 -26.04
CA LEU A 469 12.26 -9.73 -25.46
C LEU A 469 13.41 -10.04 -26.42
N LEU A 470 13.11 -10.27 -27.70
CA LEU A 470 14.10 -10.57 -28.73
C LEU A 470 15.10 -9.42 -28.94
N ASP A 471 14.63 -8.18 -29.01
CA ASP A 471 15.49 -7.02 -29.18
C ASP A 471 16.53 -6.92 -28.07
N VAL A 472 16.14 -7.27 -26.84
CA VAL A 472 17.09 -7.29 -25.74
C VAL A 472 17.96 -8.54 -25.82
N LEU A 473 17.42 -9.75 -25.95
CA LEU A 473 18.23 -10.97 -26.02
C LEU A 473 19.23 -11.01 -27.21
N GLU A 474 18.96 -10.26 -28.28
CA GLU A 474 19.84 -10.13 -29.45
C GLU A 474 20.97 -9.10 -29.24
N ASP A 475 20.93 -8.25 -28.21
CA ASP A 475 21.96 -7.26 -27.88
C ASP A 475 23.24 -7.93 -27.33
N GLU A 476 24.14 -8.32 -28.22
CA GLU A 476 25.38 -9.05 -27.90
C GLU A 476 26.30 -8.34 -26.90
N ASP A 477 26.25 -7.00 -26.85
CA ASP A 477 27.10 -6.20 -25.97
C ASP A 477 26.63 -6.26 -24.51
N ARG A 478 25.39 -6.69 -24.27
CA ARG A 478 24.79 -6.78 -22.93
C ARG A 478 24.86 -8.18 -22.32
N TYR A 479 24.78 -9.24 -23.13
CA TYR A 479 24.68 -10.60 -22.62
C TYR A 479 26.03 -11.31 -22.59
N THR A 480 26.57 -11.48 -21.38
CA THR A 480 27.74 -12.34 -21.20
C THR A 480 27.39 -13.80 -21.48
N LEU A 481 28.33 -14.52 -22.07
CA LEU A 481 28.25 -15.96 -22.39
C LEU A 481 27.78 -16.81 -21.18
N ASP A 482 28.21 -16.41 -19.98
CA ASP A 482 27.90 -17.09 -18.72
C ASP A 482 26.42 -16.96 -18.33
N LEU A 483 25.78 -15.85 -18.68
CA LEU A 483 24.38 -15.60 -18.37
C LEU A 483 23.46 -16.39 -19.31
N ILE A 484 23.81 -16.42 -20.60
CA ILE A 484 23.18 -17.31 -21.58
C ILE A 484 23.28 -18.76 -21.08
N LYS A 485 24.47 -19.23 -20.69
CA LYS A 485 24.66 -20.60 -20.16
C LYS A 485 23.89 -20.88 -18.87
N LYS A 486 23.75 -19.90 -17.97
CA LYS A 486 23.04 -20.04 -16.68
C LYS A 486 21.52 -20.17 -16.85
N TYR A 487 20.95 -19.48 -17.84
CA TYR A 487 19.49 -19.41 -18.04
C TYR A 487 18.98 -20.18 -19.26
N TYR A 488 19.85 -20.64 -20.15
CA TYR A 488 19.52 -21.57 -21.23
C TYR A 488 19.02 -22.90 -20.64
N ARG A 489 17.70 -22.99 -20.44
CA ARG A 489 17.00 -24.20 -20.04
C ARG A 489 16.00 -24.56 -21.14
N ARG A 490 15.93 -25.86 -21.50
CA ARG A 490 14.92 -26.45 -22.42
C ARG A 490 13.49 -25.86 -22.31
N PRO A 491 12.96 -25.55 -21.10
CA PRO A 491 11.65 -24.89 -20.95
C PRO A 491 11.41 -23.65 -21.81
N LEU A 492 12.44 -22.84 -22.12
CA LEU A 492 12.26 -21.64 -22.95
C LEU A 492 11.93 -22.00 -24.41
N HIS A 493 12.56 -23.05 -24.92
CA HIS A 493 12.33 -23.58 -26.26
C HIS A 493 10.89 -24.08 -26.42
N ASP A 494 10.40 -24.83 -25.43
CA ASP A 494 9.05 -25.42 -25.45
C ASP A 494 7.95 -24.35 -25.31
N LEU A 495 8.20 -23.33 -24.48
CA LEU A 495 7.30 -22.19 -24.28
C LEU A 495 7.05 -21.40 -25.57
N ILE A 496 8.08 -21.25 -26.42
CA ILE A 496 8.03 -20.42 -27.63
C ILE A 496 7.59 -21.23 -28.86
N ALA A 497 7.91 -22.53 -28.91
CA ALA A 497 7.49 -23.41 -29.99
C ALA A 497 5.97 -23.73 -29.95
N GLY A 498 5.34 -23.65 -28.77
CA GLY A 498 3.95 -24.07 -28.55
C GLY A 498 2.84 -23.22 -29.20
N PRO A 499 2.82 -21.87 -29.07
CA PRO A 499 1.70 -21.06 -29.54
C PRO A 499 1.78 -20.76 -31.05
N GLU A 500 0.68 -20.88 -31.79
CA GLU A 500 0.54 -20.25 -33.11
C GLU A 500 0.31 -18.73 -32.94
N LEU A 501 1.38 -17.94 -33.04
CA LEU A 501 1.26 -16.49 -33.19
C LEU A 501 0.67 -16.21 -34.60
N PRO A 502 -0.48 -15.53 -34.70
CA PRO A 502 -1.13 -15.28 -35.98
C PRO A 502 -0.42 -14.15 -36.74
N GLY A 503 -0.57 -14.20 -38.07
CA GLY A 503 -0.09 -13.16 -38.98
C GLY A 503 1.42 -13.21 -39.27
N GLU A 504 1.85 -12.28 -40.13
CA GLU A 504 3.26 -12.17 -40.56
C GLU A 504 4.20 -11.80 -39.40
N ASP A 505 3.75 -10.98 -38.45
CA ASP A 505 4.53 -10.61 -37.27
C ASP A 505 4.85 -11.82 -36.40
N GLY A 506 3.87 -12.72 -36.20
CA GLY A 506 4.05 -13.97 -35.47
C GLY A 506 5.09 -14.88 -36.14
N ALA A 507 5.06 -14.97 -37.47
CA ALA A 507 6.06 -15.72 -38.24
C ALA A 507 7.46 -15.09 -38.14
N ARG A 508 7.56 -13.75 -38.22
CA ARG A 508 8.83 -13.01 -38.06
C ARG A 508 9.44 -13.24 -36.68
N ILE A 509 8.62 -13.20 -35.63
CA ILE A 509 9.05 -13.45 -34.25
C ILE A 509 9.55 -14.87 -34.06
N LYS A 510 8.81 -15.88 -34.55
CA LYS A 510 9.24 -17.28 -34.51
C LYS A 510 10.58 -17.45 -35.24
N HIS A 511 10.76 -16.78 -36.37
CA HIS A 511 12.01 -16.82 -37.13
C HIS A 511 13.18 -16.20 -36.36
N ARG A 512 13.00 -15.01 -35.77
CA ARG A 512 14.03 -14.37 -34.92
C ARG A 512 14.39 -15.21 -33.70
N PHE A 513 13.40 -15.76 -33.01
CA PHE A 513 13.65 -16.68 -31.89
C PHE A 513 14.44 -17.90 -32.32
N LYS A 514 14.10 -18.50 -33.47
CA LYS A 514 14.87 -19.63 -34.00
C LYS A 514 16.34 -19.24 -34.23
N ILE A 515 16.60 -18.12 -34.91
CA ILE A 515 17.98 -17.63 -35.14
C ILE A 515 18.72 -17.42 -33.82
N LEU A 516 18.07 -16.78 -32.84
CA LEU A 516 18.65 -16.53 -31.53
C LEU A 516 18.97 -17.84 -30.79
N MET A 517 18.05 -18.81 -30.82
CA MET A 517 18.23 -20.11 -30.18
C MET A 517 19.32 -20.94 -30.85
N ASP A 518 19.36 -20.99 -32.19
CA ASP A 518 20.41 -21.67 -32.95
C ASP A 518 21.79 -21.07 -32.60
N LYS A 519 21.86 -19.73 -32.48
CA LYS A 519 23.06 -19.01 -32.06
C LYS A 519 23.45 -19.35 -30.62
N TRP A 520 22.50 -19.35 -29.68
CA TRP A 520 22.77 -19.70 -28.28
C TRP A 520 23.19 -21.16 -28.09
N GLU A 521 22.59 -22.08 -28.86
CA GLU A 521 22.99 -23.49 -28.86
C GLU A 521 24.43 -23.64 -29.35
N SER A 522 24.82 -22.94 -30.43
CA SER A 522 26.20 -22.95 -30.94
C SER A 522 27.24 -22.39 -29.95
N ILE A 523 26.82 -21.51 -29.04
CA ILE A 523 27.66 -20.92 -27.98
C ILE A 523 27.77 -21.87 -26.77
N ALA A 524 26.72 -22.68 -26.54
CA ALA A 524 26.63 -23.56 -25.40
C ALA A 524 27.36 -24.90 -25.61
N THR A 525 27.43 -25.39 -26.84
CA THR A 525 28.21 -26.56 -27.28
C THR A 525 29.67 -26.20 -27.49
#